data_AF-A0A965GBW1-F1
#
_entry.id   AF-A0A965GBW1-F1
#
_cell.length_a   1.000
_cell.length_b   1.000
_cell.length_c   1.000
_cell.angle_alpha   90.00
_cell.angle_beta   90.00
_cell.angle_gamma   90.00
#
_symmetry.space_group_name_H-M   'P 1'
#
loop_
_entity.id
_entity.type
_entity.pdbx_description
1 polymer ?
#
loop_
_entity_poly.entity_id
_entity_poly.type
_entity_poly.pdbx_seq_one_letter_code
_entity_poly.pdbx_strand_id
1 'polypeptide(L)'
;MGEMLAPDWLTKPANVNDLAKGIWPANAKRESEGQLSIGGVSVGDLAGDYGTPLYVLDQADFFDRARRIREAFSAAATRYGTTAKQYYAGKALL
;
A
#
# COMPACT_ATOMS: atom_id res chain seq x y z
N MET A 1 8.55 -6.61 -40.26
CA MET A 1 9.21 -6.38 -38.95
C MET A 1 8.17 -5.73 -38.06
N GLY A 2 7.49 -6.52 -37.21
CA GLY A 2 6.35 -6.02 -36.44
C GLY A 2 6.83 -5.18 -35.27
N GLU A 3 6.32 -3.95 -35.15
CA GLU A 3 6.54 -3.12 -33.97
C GLU A 3 6.08 -3.88 -32.72
N MET A 4 6.94 -3.90 -31.71
CA MET A 4 6.60 -4.43 -30.40
C MET A 4 5.58 -3.48 -29.77
N LEU A 5 4.32 -3.90 -29.72
CA LEU A 5 3.21 -3.07 -29.20
C LEU A 5 3.26 -2.84 -27.68
N ALA A 6 4.13 -3.57 -26.96
CA ALA A 6 4.29 -3.44 -25.52
C ALA A 6 5.51 -2.58 -25.18
N PRO A 7 5.39 -1.63 -24.24
CA PRO A 7 6.54 -0.84 -23.79
C PRO A 7 7.54 -1.70 -23.01
N ASP A 8 8.83 -1.35 -23.09
CA ASP A 8 9.94 -2.13 -22.52
C ASP A 8 9.88 -2.34 -21.00
N TRP A 9 9.11 -1.51 -20.29
CA TRP A 9 8.89 -1.64 -18.84
C TRP A 9 7.82 -2.68 -18.47
N LEU A 10 6.99 -3.12 -19.42
CA LEU A 10 5.90 -4.06 -19.17
C LEU A 10 6.43 -5.50 -19.22
N THR A 11 6.81 -6.01 -18.06
CA THR A 11 7.25 -7.41 -17.92
C THR A 11 6.12 -8.27 -17.37
N LYS A 12 5.98 -9.48 -17.91
CA LYS A 12 5.03 -10.47 -17.38
C LYS A 12 5.54 -10.95 -16.01
N PRO A 13 4.72 -10.93 -14.96
CA PRO A 13 5.12 -11.47 -13.67
C PRO A 13 5.38 -12.99 -13.77
N ALA A 14 6.40 -13.47 -13.07
CA ALA A 14 6.74 -14.89 -13.02
C ALA A 14 5.61 -15.72 -12.37
N ASN A 15 4.94 -15.16 -11.36
CA ASN A 15 3.75 -15.72 -10.75
C ASN A 15 2.68 -14.62 -10.60
N VAL A 16 1.49 -14.87 -11.15
CA VAL A 16 0.36 -13.93 -11.09
C VAL A 16 -0.27 -13.83 -9.70
N ASN A 17 0.00 -14.80 -8.82
CA ASN A 17 -0.49 -14.82 -7.44
C ASN A 17 0.41 -14.06 -6.46
N ASP A 18 1.56 -13.57 -6.90
CA ASP A 18 2.47 -12.79 -6.06
C ASP A 18 1.93 -11.38 -5.82
N LEU A 19 2.14 -10.87 -4.61
CA LEU A 19 1.76 -9.50 -4.26
C LEU A 19 2.89 -8.54 -4.67
N ALA A 20 2.63 -7.71 -5.67
CA ALA A 20 3.58 -6.70 -6.12
C ALA A 20 3.88 -5.66 -5.02
N LYS A 21 5.17 -5.54 -4.65
CA LYS A 21 5.64 -4.54 -3.68
C LYS A 21 5.34 -3.13 -4.19
N GLY A 22 4.74 -2.29 -3.34
CA GLY A 22 4.37 -0.92 -3.66
C GLY A 22 2.92 -0.71 -4.12
N ILE A 23 2.20 -1.79 -4.48
CA ILE A 23 0.76 -1.73 -4.79
C ILE A 23 -0.06 -2.09 -3.55
N TRP A 24 0.26 -3.21 -2.92
CA TRP A 24 -0.45 -3.72 -1.74
C TRP A 24 0.01 -3.04 -0.44
N PRO A 25 -0.82 -3.01 0.63
CA PRO A 25 -0.38 -2.61 1.96
C PRO A 25 0.83 -3.40 2.43
N ALA A 26 1.69 -2.79 3.24
CA ALA A 26 2.94 -3.41 3.69
C ALA A 26 2.74 -4.73 4.44
N ASN A 27 1.61 -4.88 5.15
CA ASN A 27 1.28 -6.10 5.90
C ASN A 27 0.29 -7.01 5.16
N ALA A 28 0.15 -6.85 3.83
CA ALA A 28 -0.58 -7.80 3.01
C ALA A 28 0.28 -9.03 2.73
N LYS A 29 -0.27 -10.22 2.95
CA LYS A 29 0.46 -11.47 2.77
C LYS A 29 -0.39 -12.54 2.09
N ARG A 30 0.25 -13.29 1.19
CA ARG A 30 -0.28 -14.55 0.70
C ARG A 30 0.11 -15.64 1.70
N GLU A 31 -0.88 -16.24 2.35
CA GLU A 31 -0.67 -17.32 3.32
C GLU A 31 -0.35 -18.65 2.62
N SER A 32 0.11 -19.65 3.38
CA SER A 32 0.54 -20.95 2.86
C SER A 32 -0.55 -21.70 2.09
N GLU A 33 -1.82 -21.51 2.48
CA GLU A 33 -2.99 -22.10 1.81
C GLU A 33 -3.50 -21.25 0.63
N GLY A 34 -2.80 -20.16 0.29
CA GLY A 34 -3.17 -19.26 -0.79
C GLY A 34 -4.28 -18.28 -0.44
N GLN A 35 -4.60 -18.07 0.85
CA GLN A 35 -5.48 -16.99 1.28
C GLN A 35 -4.72 -15.64 1.34
N LEU A 36 -5.44 -14.51 1.28
CA LEU A 36 -4.86 -13.17 1.41
C LEU A 36 -5.17 -12.74 2.83
N SER A 37 -4.16 -12.34 3.58
CA SER A 37 -4.35 -11.65 4.84
C SER A 37 -3.93 -10.19 4.71
N ILE A 38 -4.60 -9.32 5.46
CA ILE A 38 -4.24 -7.91 5.62
C ILE A 38 -4.11 -7.66 7.11
N GLY A 39 -2.92 -7.23 7.57
CA GLY A 39 -2.67 -7.01 8.98
C GLY A 39 -2.84 -8.28 9.85
N GLY A 40 -2.66 -9.45 9.25
CA GLY A 40 -2.82 -10.75 9.92
C GLY A 40 -4.25 -11.32 9.94
N VAL A 41 -5.23 -10.63 9.35
CA VAL A 41 -6.62 -11.13 9.26
C VAL A 41 -6.91 -11.62 7.84
N SER A 42 -7.50 -12.82 7.70
CA SER A 42 -7.88 -13.33 6.39
C SER A 42 -8.96 -12.46 5.73
N VAL A 43 -8.80 -12.17 4.44
CA VAL A 43 -9.82 -11.48 3.64
C VAL A 43 -11.09 -12.31 3.53
N GLY A 44 -10.99 -13.65 3.60
CA GLY A 44 -12.16 -14.53 3.65
C GLY A 44 -12.99 -14.31 4.90
N ASP A 45 -12.34 -14.23 6.06
CA ASP A 45 -13.00 -13.96 7.35
C ASP A 45 -13.63 -12.56 7.34
N LEU A 46 -12.91 -11.54 6.85
CA LEU A 46 -13.44 -10.19 6.71
C LEU A 46 -14.70 -10.14 5.82
N ALA A 47 -14.71 -10.87 4.72
CA ALA A 47 -15.89 -10.95 3.84
C ALA A 47 -17.05 -11.70 4.51
N GLY A 48 -16.77 -12.76 5.29
CA GLY A 48 -17.77 -13.50 6.04
C GLY A 48 -18.42 -12.67 7.15
N ASP A 49 -17.62 -11.93 7.91
CA ASP A 49 -18.06 -11.17 9.07
C ASP A 49 -18.74 -9.84 8.69
N TYR A 50 -18.27 -9.16 7.64
CA TYR A 50 -18.71 -7.81 7.27
C TYR A 50 -19.42 -7.71 5.92
N GLY A 51 -19.46 -8.79 5.13
CA GLY A 51 -20.07 -8.82 3.81
C GLY A 51 -19.24 -8.11 2.72
N THR A 52 -19.81 -8.01 1.51
CA THR A 52 -19.17 -7.36 0.35
C THR A 52 -20.14 -6.44 -0.39
N PRO A 53 -19.67 -5.32 -0.99
CA PRO A 53 -18.27 -4.86 -1.08
C PRO A 53 -17.74 -4.29 0.25
N LEU A 54 -16.45 -4.49 0.51
CA LEU A 54 -15.78 -4.05 1.75
C LEU A 54 -14.48 -3.31 1.43
N TYR A 55 -14.31 -2.11 2.00
CA TYR A 55 -13.02 -1.42 2.02
C TYR A 55 -12.26 -1.79 3.29
N VAL A 56 -11.06 -2.33 3.12
CA VAL A 56 -10.18 -2.73 4.23
C VAL A 56 -8.96 -1.82 4.22
N LEU A 57 -8.74 -1.12 5.34
CA LEU A 57 -7.58 -0.26 5.53
C LEU A 57 -6.61 -0.92 6.51
N ASP A 58 -5.36 -1.09 6.06
CA ASP A 58 -4.26 -1.47 6.96
C ASP A 58 -3.84 -0.22 7.77
N GLN A 59 -4.28 -0.19 9.03
CA GLN A 59 -4.00 0.91 9.94
C GLN A 59 -2.49 1.10 10.18
N ALA A 60 -1.72 0.01 10.27
CA ALA A 60 -0.29 0.09 10.52
C ALA A 60 0.43 0.69 9.31
N ASP A 61 0.12 0.25 8.08
CA ASP A 61 0.70 0.85 6.87
C ASP A 61 0.32 2.34 6.73
N PHE A 62 -0.92 2.71 7.07
CA PHE A 62 -1.36 4.11 7.05
C PHE A 62 -0.50 5.00 7.97
N PHE A 63 -0.34 4.60 9.23
CA PHE A 63 0.45 5.38 10.19
C PHE A 63 1.95 5.34 9.89
N ASP A 64 2.48 4.25 9.34
CA ASP A 64 3.87 4.16 8.91
C ASP A 64 4.16 5.10 7.74
N ARG A 65 3.24 5.23 6.77
CA ARG A 65 3.34 6.26 5.72
C ARG A 65 3.31 7.67 6.29
N ALA A 66 2.39 7.97 7.21
CA ALA A 66 2.32 9.28 7.85
C ALA A 66 3.61 9.62 8.62
N ARG A 67 4.18 8.64 9.33
CA ARG A 67 5.45 8.79 10.05
C ARG A 67 6.60 9.10 9.11
N ARG A 68 6.76 8.32 8.02
CA ARG A 68 7.82 8.53 7.02
C ARG A 68 7.73 9.92 6.38
N ILE A 69 6.53 10.37 6.03
CA ILE A 69 6.32 11.71 5.48
C ILE A 69 6.75 12.78 6.49
N ARG A 70 6.29 12.66 7.75
CA ARG A 70 6.67 13.61 8.80
C ARG A 70 8.18 13.66 8.97
N GLU A 71 8.84 12.52 9.10
CA GLU A 71 10.29 12.42 9.30
C GLU A 71 11.07 13.04 8.14
N ALA A 72 10.71 12.72 6.90
CA ALA A 72 11.37 13.26 5.72
C ALA A 72 11.26 14.80 5.65
N PHE A 73 10.06 15.36 5.88
CA PHE A 73 9.84 16.80 5.85
C PHE A 73 10.48 17.51 7.05
N SER A 74 10.45 16.91 8.25
CA SER A 74 11.12 17.45 9.43
C SER A 74 12.65 17.51 9.24
N ALA A 75 13.24 16.46 8.68
CA ALA A 75 14.68 16.43 8.38
C ALA A 75 15.06 17.51 7.35
N ALA A 76 14.28 17.66 6.28
CA ALA A 76 14.50 18.69 5.27
C ALA A 76 14.35 20.11 5.84
N ALA A 77 13.33 20.39 6.65
CA ALA A 77 13.10 21.70 7.25
C ALA A 77 14.21 22.08 8.25
N THR A 78 14.64 21.12 9.08
CA THR A 78 15.70 21.33 10.08
C THR A 78 17.01 21.72 9.42
N ARG A 79 17.34 21.16 8.25
CA ARG A 79 18.54 21.53 7.46
C ARG A 79 18.60 23.03 7.12
N TYR A 80 17.45 23.70 7.06
CA TYR A 80 17.34 25.13 6.77
C TYR A 80 16.90 25.95 7.99
N GLY A 81 17.00 25.40 9.21
CA GLY A 81 16.65 26.10 10.44
C GLY A 81 15.16 26.44 10.56
N THR A 82 14.29 25.69 9.90
CA THR A 82 12.83 25.91 9.91
C THR A 82 12.08 24.64 10.28
N THR A 83 10.75 24.74 10.37
CA THR A 83 9.86 23.61 10.68
C THR A 83 8.83 23.43 9.58
N ALA A 84 8.46 22.17 9.30
CA ALA A 84 7.37 21.84 8.39
C ALA A 84 6.19 21.28 9.19
N LYS A 85 4.99 21.81 8.93
CA LYS A 85 3.73 21.28 9.47
C LYS A 85 3.04 20.43 8.40
N GLN A 86 2.70 19.19 8.76
CA GLN A 86 2.04 18.25 7.85
C GLN A 86 0.53 18.32 8.06
N TYR A 87 -0.21 18.28 6.95
CA TYR A 87 -1.66 18.21 6.92
C TYR A 87 -2.09 17.00 6.11
N TYR A 88 -3.02 16.22 6.64
CA TYR A 88 -3.70 15.19 5.87
C TYR A 88 -4.80 15.84 5.02
N ALA A 89 -4.83 15.54 3.72
CA ALA A 89 -5.88 16.02 2.84
C ALA A 89 -7.14 15.15 3.03
N GLY A 90 -8.08 15.61 3.87
CA GLY A 90 -9.28 14.85 4.24
C GLY A 90 -10.01 14.19 3.07
N LYS A 91 -10.16 14.92 1.96
CA LYS A 91 -10.77 14.44 0.70
C LYS A 91 -10.17 13.17 0.08
N ALA A 92 -9.00 12.73 0.54
CA ALA A 92 -8.39 11.48 0.08
C ALA A 92 -9.15 10.25 0.58
N LEU A 93 -9.87 10.37 1.70
CA LEU A 93 -10.71 9.34 2.26
C LEU A 93 -11.85 10.05 3.01
N LEU A 94 -13.04 10.10 2.37
CA LEU A 94 -14.25 10.86 2.72
C LEU A 94 -14.27 12.31 2.18
#